data_AF-K2C7Z6-F1
#
_entry.id   AF-K2C7Z6-F1
#
_cell.length_a   1.000
_cell.length_b   1.000
_cell.length_c   1.000
_cell.angle_alpha   90.00
_cell.angle_beta   90.00
_cell.angle_gamma   90.00
#
_symmetry.space_group_name_H-M   'P 1'
#
loop_
_entity.id
_entity.type
_entity.pdbx_description
1 polymer ?
#
loop_
_entity_poly.entity_id
_entity_poly.type
_entity_poly.pdbx_seq_one_letter_code
_entity_poly.pdbx_strand_id
1 'polypeptide(L)'
;MIQRLFTLLFLLQIAMISPQSYAETAVSEKAGLSAKADKLQALSKNAPRKQTDADSQNSPSGWVKKHPDKIPATITPESDENVEYEESEEKEPEEPEESVETDEVENIENPVQVDEDEVEDTEEASDIAVFSLPNLGDWQPFVEMDANLFPSFLISTSILKLDPPETQDPTFIGDRSGLAGIAIRNPAKNTRVRLEIKESMIMHAARLDAVLEKENEIYVLCPASSFKFDVMIKQKQPLPNSLIFSVSINSQEPVTKVKNVLIRSINDCPTFYVSQTDNSHADISFMFAAYVNESHPMIDRILQDALKTRIVKGFTGYQSEDGNEVINQVFAIWTALQKKGIKYSSITTPSAYSENVFAQNVRFIEESLNFTQANCVDGCVLIASILYKIGINPFLVLVPGHMYLGFYLDENSENICLLETTMLAEGKGEDFFHEVLKESLEEYEKNEEKFLADNDPDYQIIDIDEARRVGIVPIAFSR
;
A
#
# COMPACT_ATOMS: atom_id res chain seq x y z
N MET A 1 44.38 -32.02 -14.18
CA MET A 1 45.41 -31.09 -13.64
C MET A 1 45.07 -29.61 -13.83
N ILE A 2 44.08 -29.23 -14.65
CA ILE A 2 43.66 -27.83 -14.87
C ILE A 2 42.56 -27.36 -13.88
N GLN A 3 41.91 -28.28 -13.18
CA GLN A 3 40.81 -27.97 -12.25
C GLN A 3 41.26 -27.63 -10.81
N ARG A 4 42.56 -27.69 -10.51
CA ARG A 4 43.14 -27.31 -9.19
C ARG A 4 43.87 -25.96 -9.20
N LEU A 5 44.00 -25.30 -10.36
CA LEU A 5 44.66 -23.99 -10.46
C LEU A 5 43.67 -22.82 -10.26
N PHE A 6 42.38 -23.01 -10.57
CA PHE A 6 41.36 -21.97 -10.41
C PHE A 6 40.92 -21.74 -8.96
N THR A 7 41.00 -22.77 -8.11
CA THR A 7 40.59 -22.65 -6.70
C THR A 7 41.64 -21.91 -5.85
N LEU A 8 42.91 -21.87 -6.28
CA LEU A 8 43.98 -21.22 -5.53
C LEU A 8 44.11 -19.72 -5.84
N LEU A 9 43.68 -19.25 -7.03
CA LEU A 9 43.65 -17.82 -7.35
C LEU A 9 42.49 -17.09 -6.65
N PHE A 10 41.35 -17.76 -6.42
CA PHE A 10 40.19 -17.12 -5.78
C PHE A 10 40.36 -16.95 -4.26
N LEU A 11 41.14 -17.84 -3.62
CA LEU A 11 41.41 -17.78 -2.18
C LEU A 11 42.49 -16.76 -1.78
N LEU A 12 43.32 -16.30 -2.73
CA LEU A 12 44.35 -15.27 -2.49
C LEU A 12 43.87 -13.84 -2.66
N GLN A 13 42.64 -13.64 -3.19
CA GLN A 13 42.06 -12.30 -3.40
C GLN A 13 41.11 -11.85 -2.29
N ILE A 14 40.74 -12.76 -1.38
CA ILE A 14 39.84 -12.49 -0.24
C ILE A 14 40.63 -12.08 1.04
N ALA A 15 41.95 -12.27 1.07
CA ALA A 15 42.77 -12.01 2.26
C ALA A 15 43.34 -10.57 2.39
N MET A 16 42.90 -9.60 1.58
CA MET A 16 43.45 -8.23 1.56
C MET A 16 42.38 -7.12 1.65
N ILE A 17 41.18 -7.42 2.13
CA ILE A 17 40.14 -6.39 2.35
C ILE A 17 40.15 -5.99 3.83
N SER A 18 40.64 -4.79 4.13
CA SER A 18 40.67 -4.25 5.49
C SER A 18 39.25 -3.84 5.94
N PRO A 19 38.95 -3.89 7.25
CA PRO A 19 37.61 -3.61 7.79
C PRO A 19 37.11 -2.17 7.58
N GLN A 20 37.91 -1.26 7.02
CA GLN A 20 37.48 0.10 6.68
C GLN A 20 36.71 0.19 5.35
N SER A 21 36.84 -0.77 4.41
CA SER A 21 36.18 -0.66 3.11
C SER A 21 34.69 -1.03 3.13
N TYR A 22 34.20 -1.68 4.19
CA TYR A 22 32.79 -2.06 4.35
C TYR A 22 31.89 -0.90 4.84
N ALA A 23 32.46 0.09 5.53
CA ALA A 23 31.71 1.24 6.01
C ALA A 23 31.45 2.26 4.87
N GLU A 24 32.42 2.49 3.98
CA GLU A 24 32.26 3.42 2.85
C GLU A 24 31.35 2.87 1.74
N THR A 25 31.30 1.54 1.53
CA THR A 25 30.35 0.92 0.60
C THR A 25 28.92 0.93 1.13
N ALA A 26 28.70 0.73 2.43
CA ALA A 26 27.37 0.78 3.04
C ALA A 26 26.77 2.20 3.10
N VAL A 27 27.61 3.23 3.25
CA VAL A 27 27.17 4.64 3.21
C VAL A 27 26.92 5.09 1.76
N SER A 28 27.73 4.64 0.80
CA SER A 28 27.53 4.83 -0.65
C SER A 28 26.26 4.14 -1.17
N GLU A 29 25.97 2.92 -0.73
CA GLU A 29 24.72 2.20 -1.09
C GLU A 29 23.48 2.84 -0.45
N LYS A 30 23.55 3.28 0.82
CA LYS A 30 22.46 4.03 1.47
C LYS A 30 22.16 5.37 0.77
N ALA A 31 23.20 6.10 0.35
CA ALA A 31 23.03 7.35 -0.40
C ALA A 31 22.46 7.10 -1.82
N GLY A 32 22.86 6.01 -2.47
CA GLY A 32 22.34 5.60 -3.78
C GLY A 32 20.90 5.06 -3.76
N LEU A 33 20.46 4.48 -2.64
CA LEU A 33 19.07 4.05 -2.41
C LEU A 33 18.16 5.21 -2.01
N SER A 34 18.63 6.13 -1.16
CA SER A 34 17.93 7.38 -0.81
C SER A 34 17.70 8.25 -2.04
N ALA A 35 18.75 8.53 -2.82
CA ALA A 35 18.63 9.35 -4.03
C ALA A 35 17.78 8.70 -5.15
N LYS A 36 17.57 7.37 -5.12
CA LYS A 36 16.66 6.66 -6.03
C LYS A 36 15.22 6.66 -5.54
N ALA A 37 15.00 6.57 -4.22
CA ALA A 37 13.69 6.76 -3.60
C ALA A 37 13.20 8.21 -3.81
N ASP A 38 14.08 9.19 -3.68
CA ASP A 38 13.78 10.61 -3.95
C ASP A 38 13.45 10.86 -5.43
N LYS A 39 14.11 10.14 -6.35
CA LYS A 39 13.86 10.23 -7.80
C LYS A 39 12.55 9.56 -8.24
N LEU A 40 12.10 8.54 -7.49
CA LEU A 40 10.79 7.89 -7.67
C LEU A 40 9.65 8.66 -6.98
N GLN A 41 9.89 9.25 -5.80
CA GLN A 41 8.99 10.25 -5.20
C GLN A 41 8.85 11.49 -6.08
N ALA A 42 9.89 11.90 -6.80
CA ALA A 42 9.81 12.97 -7.77
C ALA A 42 8.97 12.61 -9.01
N LEU A 43 8.83 11.32 -9.37
CA LEU A 43 7.91 10.86 -10.43
C LEU A 43 6.44 10.94 -9.99
N SER A 44 6.15 10.75 -8.69
CA SER A 44 4.85 11.06 -8.08
C SER A 44 4.59 12.58 -8.05
N LYS A 45 5.60 13.39 -7.70
CA LYS A 45 5.46 14.85 -7.53
C LYS A 45 5.44 15.68 -8.83
N ASN A 46 6.02 15.18 -9.94
CA ASN A 46 6.17 15.94 -11.20
C ASN A 46 5.30 15.42 -12.36
N ALA A 47 4.28 14.61 -12.11
CA ALA A 47 3.30 14.29 -13.15
C ALA A 47 2.55 15.57 -13.55
N PRO A 48 2.39 15.88 -14.86
CA PRO A 48 1.54 16.99 -15.28
C PRO A 48 0.12 16.73 -14.79
N ARG A 49 -0.32 17.56 -13.83
CA ARG A 49 -1.69 17.63 -13.36
C ARG A 49 -2.55 18.13 -14.51
N LYS A 50 -3.33 17.24 -15.13
CA LYS A 50 -4.62 17.69 -15.67
C LYS A 50 -5.52 17.92 -14.47
N GLN A 51 -5.86 19.18 -14.25
CA GLN A 51 -6.99 19.58 -13.43
C GLN A 51 -8.22 18.95 -14.09
N THR A 52 -8.56 17.73 -13.67
CA THR A 52 -9.86 17.16 -13.99
C THR A 52 -10.84 17.86 -13.07
N ASP A 53 -11.92 18.38 -13.65
CA ASP A 53 -12.98 19.03 -12.91
C ASP A 53 -13.41 18.15 -11.71
N ALA A 54 -13.74 18.83 -10.61
CA ALA A 54 -14.03 18.26 -9.29
C ALA A 54 -15.24 17.30 -9.23
N ASP A 55 -15.73 16.78 -10.37
CA ASP A 55 -16.93 15.97 -10.52
C ASP A 55 -16.68 14.54 -11.04
N SER A 56 -15.43 14.03 -11.03
CA SER A 56 -15.16 12.61 -11.31
C SER A 56 -14.45 11.89 -10.15
N GLN A 57 -15.14 11.82 -9.01
CA GLN A 57 -14.81 10.86 -7.95
C GLN A 57 -15.15 9.45 -8.41
N ASN A 58 -14.27 8.82 -9.21
CA ASN A 58 -14.26 7.38 -9.35
C ASN A 58 -12.81 6.91 -9.48
N SER A 59 -12.27 6.41 -8.36
CA SER A 59 -11.08 5.57 -8.40
C SER A 59 -11.35 4.38 -9.34
N PRO A 60 -10.41 3.96 -10.20
CA PRO A 60 -10.53 2.73 -10.99
C PRO A 60 -10.82 1.48 -10.14
N SER A 61 -10.58 1.56 -8.82
CA SER A 61 -10.84 0.51 -7.84
C SER A 61 -12.20 0.57 -7.14
N GLY A 62 -13.10 1.51 -7.47
CA GLY A 62 -14.46 1.58 -6.90
C GLY A 62 -14.52 1.68 -5.36
N TRP A 63 -13.41 2.01 -4.70
CA TRP A 63 -13.29 2.15 -3.26
C TRP A 63 -13.78 3.55 -2.84
N VAL A 64 -14.78 3.60 -1.95
CA VAL A 64 -15.24 4.84 -1.30
C VAL A 64 -14.73 4.83 0.13
N LYS A 65 -14.09 5.94 0.57
CA LYS A 65 -13.45 6.03 1.88
C LYS A 65 -14.45 6.44 2.97
N LYS A 66 -14.47 5.75 4.11
CA LYS A 66 -15.00 6.31 5.36
C LYS A 66 -13.91 7.05 6.12
N HIS A 67 -14.11 8.34 6.41
CA HIS A 67 -13.27 9.08 7.35
C HIS A 67 -13.87 8.97 8.76
N PRO A 68 -13.07 8.83 9.83
CA PRO A 68 -13.58 9.00 11.19
C PRO A 68 -14.23 10.39 11.34
N ASP A 69 -15.39 10.44 11.99
CA ASP A 69 -16.10 11.67 12.30
C ASP A 69 -15.30 12.51 13.33
N LYS A 70 -15.51 13.84 13.33
CA LYS A 70 -14.72 14.83 14.10
C LYS A 70 -14.48 14.45 15.57
N ILE A 71 -13.20 14.53 15.96
CA ILE A 71 -12.65 14.26 17.30
C ILE A 71 -13.18 15.25 18.35
N PRO A 72 -13.76 14.81 19.49
CA PRO A 72 -13.82 15.61 20.70
C PRO A 72 -12.51 15.48 21.48
N ALA A 73 -11.92 16.62 21.86
CA ALA A 73 -10.70 16.68 22.63
C ALA A 73 -10.82 16.13 24.06
N THR A 74 -9.67 15.68 24.57
CA THR A 74 -9.24 15.46 25.97
C THR A 74 -9.64 14.15 26.67
N ILE A 75 -8.66 13.24 26.74
CA ILE A 75 -8.45 12.33 27.88
C ILE A 75 -7.41 13.00 28.79
N THR A 76 -7.84 13.57 29.91
CA THR A 76 -6.94 13.90 31.04
C THR A 76 -7.21 12.92 32.17
N PRO A 77 -6.16 12.35 32.81
CA PRO A 77 -6.36 11.56 34.03
C PRO A 77 -6.78 12.51 35.16
N GLU A 78 -7.93 12.24 35.78
CA GLU A 78 -8.32 12.89 37.03
C GLU A 78 -7.32 12.49 38.13
N SER A 79 -6.63 13.48 38.69
CA SER A 79 -5.93 13.33 39.98
C SER A 79 -6.49 14.35 40.97
N ASP A 80 -7.02 13.83 42.07
CA ASP A 80 -7.62 14.56 43.18
C ASP A 80 -6.66 15.54 43.89
N GLU A 81 -7.27 16.66 44.30
CA GLU A 81 -7.03 17.53 45.47
C GLU A 81 -5.74 18.38 45.63
N ASN A 82 -5.94 19.70 45.47
CA ASN A 82 -5.54 20.84 46.34
C ASN A 82 -4.15 20.89 46.99
N VAL A 83 -3.32 21.88 46.60
CA VAL A 83 -2.67 22.84 47.53
C VAL A 83 -2.40 24.17 46.80
N GLU A 84 -3.00 25.27 47.26
CA GLU A 84 -2.66 26.66 46.91
C GLU A 84 -1.37 27.11 47.62
N TYR A 85 -0.52 27.89 46.92
CA TYR A 85 0.30 28.93 47.55
C TYR A 85 0.51 30.11 46.59
N GLU A 86 0.20 31.32 47.10
CA GLU A 86 0.45 32.65 46.52
C GLU A 86 1.92 33.08 46.64
N GLU A 87 2.27 34.10 45.83
CA GLU A 87 3.33 35.14 45.96
C GLU A 87 4.27 35.20 44.74
N SER A 88 4.78 36.33 44.25
CA SER A 88 4.43 37.76 44.21
C SER A 88 5.50 38.39 43.29
N GLU A 89 5.16 39.46 42.57
CA GLU A 89 6.07 40.20 41.67
C GLU A 89 7.29 40.79 42.40
N GLU A 90 8.44 40.89 41.72
CA GLU A 90 9.36 42.01 41.90
C GLU A 90 10.27 42.21 40.67
N LYS A 91 10.45 43.49 40.30
CA LYS A 91 11.19 44.04 39.16
C LYS A 91 12.53 44.65 39.63
N GLU A 92 13.60 44.37 38.87
CA GLU A 92 14.75 45.24 38.43
C GLU A 92 15.62 46.02 39.48
N PRO A 93 16.93 46.31 39.23
CA PRO A 93 17.38 47.16 38.10
C PRO A 93 18.78 46.91 37.46
N GLU A 94 19.05 47.72 36.43
CA GLU A 94 20.18 47.83 35.48
C GLU A 94 21.49 48.44 36.02
N GLU A 95 22.60 48.26 35.27
CA GLU A 95 23.56 49.28 34.72
C GLU A 95 24.94 48.63 34.31
N PRO A 96 25.85 49.26 33.50
CA PRO A 96 25.75 49.42 32.05
C PRO A 96 27.06 49.12 31.24
N GLU A 97 26.92 49.18 29.91
CA GLU A 97 27.83 49.60 28.81
C GLU A 97 29.31 49.14 28.68
N GLU A 98 29.63 48.56 27.51
CA GLU A 98 30.64 49.14 26.60
C GLU A 98 30.43 48.67 25.14
N SER A 99 30.66 49.61 24.22
CA SER A 99 30.32 49.64 22.80
C SER A 99 31.52 49.30 21.90
N VAL A 100 31.27 48.74 20.70
CA VAL A 100 32.07 49.03 19.48
C VAL A 100 31.16 48.95 18.24
N GLU A 101 31.42 49.90 17.35
CA GLU A 101 30.68 50.42 16.20
C GLU A 101 30.32 49.46 15.05
N THR A 102 29.23 49.86 14.41
CA THR A 102 28.67 49.44 13.12
C THR A 102 29.21 50.28 11.97
N ASP A 103 29.32 49.70 10.77
CA ASP A 103 29.29 50.44 9.51
C ASP A 103 28.07 49.97 8.69
N GLU A 104 27.27 50.95 8.27
CA GLU A 104 26.03 50.88 7.49
C GLU A 104 26.32 50.69 5.99
N VAL A 105 25.41 50.01 5.26
CA VAL A 105 25.01 50.42 3.90
C VAL A 105 23.53 50.06 3.65
N GLU A 106 22.81 51.05 3.12
CA GLU A 106 21.37 51.14 2.88
C GLU A 106 20.80 50.27 1.75
N ASN A 107 19.49 50.05 1.85
CA ASN A 107 18.54 49.52 0.86
C ASN A 107 18.46 50.32 -0.45
N ILE A 108 18.28 49.61 -1.58
CA ILE A 108 17.42 50.07 -2.70
C ILE A 108 16.66 48.85 -3.29
N GLU A 109 15.33 48.94 -3.24
CA GLU A 109 14.36 48.04 -3.90
C GLU A 109 14.28 48.29 -5.42
N ASN A 110 14.00 47.23 -6.19
CA ASN A 110 13.07 47.24 -7.32
C ASN A 110 12.78 45.80 -7.79
N PRO A 111 11.51 45.39 -7.94
CA PRO A 111 11.14 44.09 -8.50
C PRO A 111 11.03 44.16 -10.04
N VAL A 112 11.59 43.17 -10.72
CA VAL A 112 11.38 42.97 -12.17
C VAL A 112 10.13 42.11 -12.34
N GLN A 113 9.10 42.70 -12.96
CA GLN A 113 7.95 41.99 -13.53
C GLN A 113 8.44 41.10 -14.69
N VAL A 114 8.01 39.84 -14.70
CA VAL A 114 8.12 38.96 -15.87
C VAL A 114 6.70 38.69 -16.32
N ASP A 115 6.43 39.07 -17.57
CA ASP A 115 5.14 38.99 -18.23
C ASP A 115 4.64 37.53 -18.33
N GLU A 116 3.37 37.33 -17.98
CA GLU A 116 2.61 36.11 -18.20
C GLU A 116 2.13 36.09 -19.66
N ASP A 117 2.83 35.35 -20.52
CA ASP A 117 2.32 35.01 -21.85
C ASP A 117 1.22 33.94 -21.69
N GLU A 118 -0.02 34.32 -22.03
CA GLU A 118 -1.18 33.45 -22.19
C GLU A 118 -0.87 32.33 -23.19
N VAL A 119 -0.82 31.08 -22.71
CA VAL A 119 -0.83 29.89 -23.57
C VAL A 119 -2.28 29.43 -23.67
N GLU A 120 -2.88 29.61 -24.85
CA GLU A 120 -4.17 29.03 -25.20
C GLU A 120 -4.12 27.50 -25.03
N ASP A 121 -4.85 26.99 -24.03
CA ASP A 121 -5.11 25.56 -23.85
C ASP A 121 -5.91 25.04 -25.05
N THR A 122 -5.21 24.39 -25.97
CA THR A 122 -5.83 23.53 -26.96
C THR A 122 -5.98 22.15 -26.33
N GLU A 123 -7.23 21.75 -26.07
CA GLU A 123 -7.60 20.39 -25.69
C GLU A 123 -7.29 19.41 -26.83
N GLU A 124 -6.02 19.01 -26.96
CA GLU A 124 -5.67 17.78 -27.66
C GLU A 124 -5.57 16.66 -26.63
N ALA A 125 -6.55 15.76 -26.66
CA ALA A 125 -6.45 14.45 -26.03
C ALA A 125 -5.15 13.79 -26.53
N SER A 126 -4.18 13.63 -25.63
CA SER A 126 -2.88 13.05 -25.96
C SER A 126 -3.07 11.56 -26.28
N ASP A 127 -3.17 11.24 -27.56
CA ASP A 127 -3.09 9.89 -28.12
C ASP A 127 -1.68 9.29 -27.88
N ILE A 128 -1.38 8.90 -26.64
CA ILE A 128 -0.42 7.81 -26.43
C ILE A 128 -1.21 6.54 -26.69
N ALA A 129 -1.10 5.99 -27.90
CA ALA A 129 -1.68 4.69 -28.20
C ALA A 129 -1.05 3.65 -27.27
N VAL A 130 -1.76 3.30 -26.18
CA VAL A 130 -1.32 2.34 -25.16
C VAL A 130 -0.96 0.98 -25.80
N PHE A 131 -1.58 0.70 -26.94
CA PHE A 131 -1.33 -0.48 -27.75
C PHE A 131 -0.83 -0.12 -29.16
N SER A 132 0.36 -0.62 -29.54
CA SER A 132 0.91 -0.45 -30.90
C SER A 132 0.30 -1.47 -31.87
N LEU A 133 -0.79 -1.08 -32.55
CA LEU A 133 -1.53 -1.91 -33.51
C LEU A 133 -1.59 -1.22 -34.90
N PRO A 134 -0.50 -1.27 -35.69
CA PRO A 134 -0.35 -0.45 -36.90
C PRO A 134 -1.29 -0.86 -38.05
N ASN A 135 -1.67 -2.13 -38.15
CA ASN A 135 -2.52 -2.64 -39.24
C ASN A 135 -3.90 -3.09 -38.74
N LEU A 136 -4.88 -3.03 -39.64
CA LEU A 136 -6.20 -3.64 -39.42
C LEU A 136 -6.07 -5.14 -39.15
N GLY A 137 -6.71 -5.63 -38.09
CA GLY A 137 -6.63 -7.02 -37.65
C GLY A 137 -5.41 -7.34 -36.78
N ASP A 138 -4.48 -6.40 -36.59
CA ASP A 138 -3.43 -6.56 -35.59
C ASP A 138 -4.06 -6.67 -34.20
N TRP A 139 -3.55 -7.61 -33.42
CA TRP A 139 -3.93 -7.78 -32.03
C TRP A 139 -2.71 -8.12 -31.20
N GLN A 140 -2.74 -7.80 -29.91
CA GLN A 140 -1.66 -8.15 -28.99
C GLN A 140 -2.20 -8.56 -27.62
N PRO A 141 -1.59 -9.59 -26.99
CA PRO A 141 -1.93 -9.93 -25.62
C PRO A 141 -1.34 -8.92 -24.65
N PHE A 142 -2.08 -8.62 -23.59
CA PHE A 142 -1.59 -7.86 -22.45
C PHE A 142 -1.92 -8.60 -21.15
N VAL A 143 -1.13 -8.29 -20.14
CA VAL A 143 -1.35 -8.70 -18.75
C VAL A 143 -1.00 -7.47 -17.94
N GLU A 144 -1.95 -6.99 -17.14
CA GLU A 144 -1.82 -5.81 -16.29
C GLU A 144 -0.64 -5.91 -15.33
N MET A 145 -0.34 -4.79 -14.66
CA MET A 145 0.73 -4.74 -13.65
C MET A 145 2.09 -5.18 -14.24
N ASP A 146 2.41 -4.71 -15.45
CA ASP A 146 3.68 -5.01 -16.14
C ASP A 146 3.94 -6.52 -16.29
N ALA A 147 2.89 -7.28 -16.60
CA ALA A 147 2.93 -8.74 -16.67
C ALA A 147 3.37 -9.44 -15.36
N ASN A 148 3.18 -8.78 -14.21
CA ASN A 148 3.31 -9.38 -12.89
C ASN A 148 1.94 -9.81 -12.39
N LEU A 149 1.81 -11.07 -11.99
CA LEU A 149 0.62 -11.60 -11.34
C LEU A 149 0.88 -11.67 -9.85
N PHE A 150 0.16 -10.86 -9.07
CA PHE A 150 0.27 -10.80 -7.61
C PHE A 150 -0.73 -11.78 -6.99
N PRO A 151 -0.28 -12.90 -6.39
CA PRO A 151 -1.18 -13.83 -5.69
C PRO A 151 -2.03 -13.14 -4.61
N SER A 152 -1.44 -12.18 -3.89
CA SER A 152 -2.09 -11.39 -2.86
C SER A 152 -3.30 -10.65 -3.43
N PHE A 153 -3.12 -9.89 -4.52
CA PHE A 153 -4.20 -9.18 -5.22
C PHE A 153 -5.26 -10.17 -5.72
N LEU A 154 -4.86 -11.16 -6.51
CA LEU A 154 -5.77 -12.09 -7.18
C LEU A 154 -6.68 -12.86 -6.22
N ILE A 155 -6.16 -13.27 -5.07
CA ILE A 155 -6.94 -13.98 -4.04
C ILE A 155 -7.88 -13.00 -3.34
N SER A 156 -7.33 -11.86 -2.91
CA SER A 156 -8.01 -10.96 -1.97
C SER A 156 -9.10 -10.13 -2.64
N THR A 157 -9.01 -9.88 -3.94
CA THR A 157 -10.02 -9.14 -4.71
C THR A 157 -10.98 -10.05 -5.48
N SER A 158 -10.90 -11.37 -5.31
CA SER A 158 -11.69 -12.34 -6.09
C SER A 158 -13.22 -12.23 -5.95
N ILE A 159 -13.70 -11.62 -4.87
CA ILE A 159 -15.12 -11.33 -4.64
C ILE A 159 -15.38 -9.84 -4.38
N LEU A 160 -14.40 -8.99 -4.70
CA LEU A 160 -14.51 -7.55 -4.56
C LEU A 160 -15.70 -7.05 -5.36
N LYS A 161 -16.56 -6.28 -4.71
CA LYS A 161 -17.72 -5.66 -5.34
C LYS A 161 -17.32 -4.25 -5.73
N LEU A 162 -17.17 -4.04 -7.04
CA LEU A 162 -16.99 -2.72 -7.60
C LEU A 162 -18.33 -2.22 -8.11
N ASP A 163 -18.61 -0.94 -7.86
CA ASP A 163 -19.71 -0.29 -8.53
C ASP A 163 -19.45 -0.26 -10.04
N PRO A 164 -20.49 -0.47 -10.87
CA PRO A 164 -20.34 -0.35 -12.30
C PRO A 164 -19.93 1.10 -12.64
N PRO A 165 -19.04 1.32 -13.61
CA PRO A 165 -18.67 2.69 -14.00
C PRO A 165 -19.89 3.42 -14.56
N GLU A 166 -19.97 4.72 -14.28
CA GLU A 166 -21.08 5.58 -14.70
C GLU A 166 -21.27 5.60 -16.22
N THR A 167 -20.17 5.50 -16.97
CA THR A 167 -20.17 5.41 -18.42
C THR A 167 -19.62 4.06 -18.88
N GLN A 168 -20.23 3.51 -19.93
CA GLN A 168 -19.74 2.29 -20.54
C GLN A 168 -18.90 2.63 -21.75
N ASP A 169 -17.61 2.29 -21.72
CA ASP A 169 -16.80 2.22 -22.93
C ASP A 169 -17.23 1.00 -23.76
N PRO A 170 -17.82 1.20 -24.96
CA PRO A 170 -18.26 0.10 -25.83
C PRO A 170 -17.10 -0.66 -26.47
N THR A 171 -15.87 -0.14 -26.39
CA THR A 171 -14.66 -0.80 -26.92
C THR A 171 -14.01 -1.77 -25.92
N PHE A 172 -14.40 -1.70 -24.64
CA PHE A 172 -14.03 -2.67 -23.62
C PHE A 172 -15.10 -3.75 -23.49
N ILE A 173 -14.76 -5.00 -23.81
CA ILE A 173 -15.70 -6.13 -23.79
C ILE A 173 -15.19 -7.22 -22.86
N GLY A 174 -16.06 -7.66 -21.94
CA GLY A 174 -15.81 -8.76 -21.01
C GLY A 174 -15.68 -8.29 -19.56
N ASP A 175 -14.77 -8.92 -18.82
CA ASP A 175 -14.52 -8.64 -17.40
C ASP A 175 -13.69 -7.36 -17.24
N ARG A 176 -14.29 -6.35 -16.62
CA ARG A 176 -13.66 -5.02 -16.40
C ARG A 176 -12.58 -5.03 -15.33
N SER A 177 -12.62 -5.99 -14.42
CA SER A 177 -11.55 -6.21 -13.46
C SER A 177 -10.51 -7.22 -13.98
N GLY A 178 -10.64 -7.64 -15.23
CA GLY A 178 -9.79 -8.65 -15.86
C GLY A 178 -8.36 -8.14 -16.05
N LEU A 179 -7.39 -8.83 -15.45
CA LEU A 179 -5.96 -8.49 -15.55
C LEU A 179 -5.26 -9.02 -16.80
N ALA A 180 -5.94 -9.79 -17.65
CA ALA A 180 -5.33 -10.39 -18.83
C ALA A 180 -6.33 -10.44 -19.99
N GLY A 181 -5.88 -10.04 -21.16
CA GLY A 181 -6.75 -9.93 -22.33
C GLY A 181 -5.97 -9.70 -23.62
N ILE A 182 -6.67 -9.25 -24.65
CA ILE A 182 -6.04 -8.75 -25.87
C ILE A 182 -6.55 -7.34 -26.19
N ALA A 183 -5.69 -6.55 -26.82
CA ALA A 183 -6.11 -5.41 -27.62
C ALA A 183 -6.16 -5.82 -29.09
N ILE A 184 -7.18 -5.39 -29.84
CA ILE A 184 -7.32 -5.70 -31.27
C ILE A 184 -7.81 -4.47 -32.04
N ARG A 185 -7.14 -4.13 -33.13
CA ARG A 185 -7.60 -3.11 -34.07
C ARG A 185 -8.57 -3.75 -35.06
N ASN A 186 -9.85 -3.38 -34.95
CA ASN A 186 -10.92 -4.08 -35.63
C ASN A 186 -10.77 -4.02 -37.17
N PRO A 187 -10.64 -5.16 -37.88
CA PRO A 187 -10.38 -5.15 -39.31
C PRO A 187 -11.58 -4.77 -40.19
N ALA A 188 -12.81 -4.90 -39.68
CA ALA A 188 -14.04 -4.61 -40.42
C ALA A 188 -15.23 -4.45 -39.46
N LYS A 189 -16.31 -3.80 -39.90
CA LYS A 189 -17.55 -3.70 -39.12
C LYS A 189 -18.13 -5.08 -38.80
N ASN A 190 -18.69 -5.23 -37.60
CA ASN A 190 -19.32 -6.46 -37.10
C ASN A 190 -18.40 -7.70 -37.16
N THR A 191 -17.10 -7.51 -36.93
CA THR A 191 -16.13 -8.61 -36.90
C THR A 191 -16.39 -9.50 -35.69
N ARG A 192 -16.48 -10.82 -35.90
CA ARG A 192 -16.64 -11.79 -34.81
C ARG A 192 -15.26 -12.22 -34.32
N VAL A 193 -15.01 -12.11 -33.03
CA VAL A 193 -13.75 -12.53 -32.41
C VAL A 193 -14.04 -13.57 -31.34
N ARG A 194 -13.29 -14.67 -31.38
CA ARG A 194 -13.22 -15.64 -30.29
C ARG A 194 -11.83 -15.58 -29.67
N LEU A 195 -11.76 -15.19 -28.41
CA LEU A 195 -10.56 -15.20 -27.58
C LEU A 195 -10.60 -16.40 -26.63
N GLU A 196 -9.50 -17.14 -26.56
CA GLU A 196 -9.24 -18.12 -25.51
C GLU A 196 -7.87 -17.85 -24.87
N ILE A 197 -7.84 -17.71 -23.54
CA ILE A 197 -6.61 -17.88 -22.75
C ILE A 197 -6.58 -19.34 -22.35
N LYS A 198 -5.57 -20.08 -22.82
CA LYS A 198 -5.47 -21.52 -22.55
C LYS A 198 -5.17 -21.79 -21.09
N GLU A 199 -5.57 -22.98 -20.64
CA GLU A 199 -5.24 -23.46 -19.30
C GLU A 199 -3.72 -23.43 -19.05
N SER A 200 -3.35 -23.01 -17.85
CA SER A 200 -1.96 -22.94 -17.40
C SER A 200 -1.81 -23.52 -15.99
N MET A 201 -0.60 -23.43 -15.44
CA MET A 201 -0.33 -23.81 -14.05
C MET A 201 -1.20 -23.04 -13.04
N ILE A 202 -1.59 -21.80 -13.36
CA ILE A 202 -2.19 -20.87 -12.40
C ILE A 202 -3.64 -20.50 -12.70
N MET A 203 -4.18 -20.88 -13.87
CA MET A 203 -5.55 -20.57 -14.23
C MET A 203 -6.16 -21.67 -15.10
N HIS A 204 -7.48 -21.80 -15.01
CA HIS A 204 -8.26 -22.58 -15.95
C HIS A 204 -8.39 -21.82 -17.28
N ALA A 205 -8.74 -22.54 -18.35
CA ALA A 205 -8.99 -21.90 -19.64
C ALA A 205 -10.14 -20.89 -19.53
N ALA A 206 -9.94 -19.70 -20.10
CA ALA A 206 -10.93 -18.61 -20.12
C ALA A 206 -11.28 -18.28 -21.57
N ARG A 207 -12.56 -18.00 -21.86
CA ARG A 207 -13.04 -17.75 -23.23
C ARG A 207 -13.98 -16.55 -23.28
N LEU A 208 -13.91 -15.81 -24.38
CA LEU A 208 -14.79 -14.69 -24.69
C LEU A 208 -15.11 -14.69 -26.19
N ASP A 209 -16.40 -14.68 -26.51
CA ASP A 209 -16.90 -14.45 -27.87
C ASP A 209 -17.43 -13.00 -27.93
N ALA A 210 -16.95 -12.22 -28.89
CA ALA A 210 -17.27 -10.80 -29.05
C ALA A 210 -17.62 -10.44 -30.49
N VAL A 211 -18.40 -9.37 -30.67
CA VAL A 211 -18.67 -8.74 -31.97
C VAL A 211 -18.16 -7.30 -31.91
N LEU A 212 -17.18 -6.99 -32.75
CA LEU A 212 -16.58 -5.66 -32.83
C LEU A 212 -17.36 -4.84 -33.87
N GLU A 213 -18.18 -3.90 -33.41
CA GLU A 213 -19.17 -3.21 -34.25
C GLU A 213 -18.54 -2.26 -35.28
N LYS A 214 -17.54 -1.48 -34.86
CA LYS A 214 -16.97 -0.39 -35.66
C LYS A 214 -15.56 -0.72 -36.14
N GLU A 215 -15.37 -0.63 -37.45
CA GLU A 215 -14.08 -0.83 -38.11
C GLU A 215 -13.05 0.19 -37.64
N ASN A 216 -11.78 -0.20 -37.61
CA ASN A 216 -10.62 0.65 -37.30
C ASN A 216 -10.58 1.22 -35.86
N GLU A 217 -11.52 0.87 -34.99
CA GLU A 217 -11.41 1.11 -33.55
C GLU A 217 -10.55 0.02 -32.88
N ILE A 218 -9.90 0.38 -31.78
CA ILE A 218 -9.17 -0.57 -30.92
C ILE A 218 -10.14 -1.06 -29.84
N TYR A 219 -10.31 -2.37 -29.75
CA TYR A 219 -11.09 -3.01 -28.70
C TYR A 219 -10.18 -3.71 -27.71
N VAL A 220 -10.55 -3.66 -26.43
CA VAL A 220 -9.94 -4.42 -25.33
C VAL A 220 -10.89 -5.55 -24.97
N LEU A 221 -10.41 -6.80 -25.06
CA LEU A 221 -11.18 -8.00 -24.77
C LEU A 221 -10.59 -8.73 -23.57
N CYS A 222 -11.32 -8.77 -22.46
CA CYS A 222 -10.92 -9.41 -21.22
C CYS A 222 -11.86 -10.56 -20.86
N PRO A 223 -11.47 -11.83 -21.01
CA PRO A 223 -12.32 -12.94 -20.60
C PRO A 223 -12.34 -13.05 -19.07
N ALA A 224 -13.50 -13.40 -18.51
CA ALA A 224 -13.62 -13.72 -17.09
C ALA A 224 -12.66 -14.88 -16.75
N SER A 225 -11.69 -14.60 -15.88
CA SER A 225 -10.59 -15.51 -15.59
C SER A 225 -10.82 -16.27 -14.29
N SER A 226 -10.55 -17.58 -14.29
CA SER A 226 -10.65 -18.44 -13.10
C SER A 226 -9.27 -18.93 -12.69
N PHE A 227 -8.77 -18.44 -11.56
CA PHE A 227 -7.44 -18.72 -11.05
C PHE A 227 -7.42 -19.90 -10.08
N LYS A 228 -6.30 -20.65 -10.07
CA LYS A 228 -6.04 -21.80 -9.21
C LYS A 228 -5.41 -21.33 -7.90
N PHE A 229 -6.25 -20.88 -6.96
CA PHE A 229 -5.80 -20.24 -5.72
C PHE A 229 -4.97 -21.16 -4.81
N ASP A 230 -5.17 -22.47 -4.88
CA ASP A 230 -4.42 -23.49 -4.13
C ASP A 230 -2.93 -23.55 -4.55
N VAL A 231 -2.62 -23.11 -5.76
CA VAL A 231 -1.25 -22.93 -6.27
C VAL A 231 -0.73 -21.55 -5.84
N MET A 232 -1.52 -20.50 -6.06
CA MET A 232 -1.11 -19.11 -5.82
C MET A 232 -0.75 -18.83 -4.36
N ILE A 233 -1.52 -19.36 -3.41
CA ILE A 233 -1.32 -19.11 -1.98
C ILE A 233 0.01 -19.67 -1.46
N LYS A 234 0.60 -20.65 -2.18
CA LYS A 234 1.88 -21.29 -1.83
C LYS A 234 3.08 -20.61 -2.48
N GLN A 235 2.85 -19.60 -3.32
CA GLN A 235 3.92 -18.97 -4.08
C GLN A 235 4.71 -18.01 -3.19
N LYS A 236 5.87 -18.44 -2.68
CA LYS A 236 6.70 -17.64 -1.76
C LYS A 236 7.89 -16.93 -2.43
N GLN A 237 8.18 -17.27 -3.68
CA GLN A 237 9.26 -16.70 -4.48
C GLN A 237 8.74 -16.28 -5.86
N PRO A 238 9.44 -15.45 -6.64
CA PRO A 238 9.03 -15.18 -8.01
C PRO A 238 9.09 -16.45 -8.87
N LEU A 239 8.06 -16.69 -9.69
CA LEU A 239 8.01 -17.83 -10.61
C LEU A 239 7.61 -17.37 -12.03
N PRO A 240 8.53 -17.49 -13.01
CA PRO A 240 8.20 -17.24 -14.40
C PRO A 240 7.15 -18.22 -14.92
N ASN A 241 6.22 -17.73 -15.73
CA ASN A 241 5.21 -18.53 -16.40
C ASN A 241 4.87 -17.91 -17.78
N SER A 242 4.08 -18.61 -18.58
CA SER A 242 3.61 -18.14 -19.88
C SER A 242 2.11 -18.34 -20.01
N LEU A 243 1.41 -17.29 -20.45
CA LEU A 243 0.02 -17.34 -20.85
C LEU A 243 -0.08 -17.45 -22.37
N ILE A 244 -0.95 -18.32 -22.85
CA ILE A 244 -1.12 -18.61 -24.27
C ILE A 244 -2.50 -18.11 -24.71
N PHE A 245 -2.51 -17.11 -25.58
CA PHE A 245 -3.71 -16.47 -26.12
C PHE A 245 -3.97 -17.01 -27.51
N SER A 246 -5.18 -17.51 -27.77
CA SER A 246 -5.64 -18.01 -29.05
C SER A 246 -6.80 -17.17 -29.54
N VAL A 247 -6.67 -16.58 -30.72
CA VAL A 247 -7.64 -15.65 -31.29
C VAL A 247 -8.09 -16.13 -32.66
N SER A 248 -9.39 -16.33 -32.83
CA SER A 248 -10.03 -16.57 -34.12
C SER A 248 -10.85 -15.34 -34.52
N ILE A 249 -10.65 -14.87 -35.75
CA ILE A 249 -11.37 -13.74 -36.34
C ILE A 249 -12.26 -14.29 -37.47
N ASN A 250 -13.55 -13.98 -37.43
CA ASN A 250 -14.53 -14.41 -38.42
C ASN A 250 -14.52 -15.93 -38.69
N SER A 251 -14.34 -16.73 -37.62
CA SER A 251 -14.27 -18.20 -37.65
C SER A 251 -13.09 -18.78 -38.46
N GLN A 252 -12.07 -17.98 -38.74
CA GLN A 252 -10.81 -18.49 -39.32
C GLN A 252 -9.99 -19.27 -38.29
N GLU A 253 -9.00 -20.03 -38.78
CA GLU A 253 -8.11 -20.82 -37.93
C GLU A 253 -7.46 -19.93 -36.84
N PRO A 254 -7.48 -20.34 -35.55
CA PRO A 254 -6.98 -19.49 -34.49
C PRO A 254 -5.47 -19.22 -34.60
N VAL A 255 -5.08 -17.95 -34.45
CA VAL A 255 -3.68 -17.55 -34.30
C VAL A 255 -3.34 -17.52 -32.82
N THR A 256 -2.16 -18.02 -32.46
CA THR A 256 -1.70 -18.07 -31.06
C THR A 256 -0.56 -17.08 -30.83
N LYS A 257 -0.60 -16.36 -29.70
CA LYS A 257 0.51 -15.57 -29.16
C LYS A 257 0.76 -15.95 -27.71
N VAL A 258 2.01 -15.80 -27.27
CA VAL A 258 2.44 -16.10 -25.91
C VAL A 258 2.82 -14.79 -25.23
N LYS A 259 2.39 -14.60 -23.99
CA LYS A 259 2.87 -13.54 -23.10
C LYS A 259 3.56 -14.19 -21.91
N ASN A 260 4.81 -13.82 -21.67
CA ASN A 260 5.52 -14.23 -20.46
C ASN A 260 5.05 -13.37 -19.30
N VAL A 261 4.85 -14.00 -18.14
CA VAL A 261 4.41 -13.35 -16.92
C VAL A 261 5.30 -13.78 -15.75
N LEU A 262 5.35 -12.96 -14.71
CA LEU A 262 6.02 -13.29 -13.46
C LEU A 262 4.97 -13.41 -12.36
N ILE A 263 4.85 -14.60 -11.77
CA ILE A 263 4.03 -14.79 -10.57
C ILE A 263 4.87 -14.30 -9.38
N ARG A 264 4.35 -13.34 -8.63
CA ARG A 264 5.02 -12.74 -7.48
C ARG A 264 4.94 -13.62 -6.25
N SER A 265 5.70 -13.28 -5.22
CA SER A 265 5.47 -13.84 -3.88
C SER A 265 4.10 -13.41 -3.36
N ILE A 266 3.42 -14.30 -2.62
CA ILE A 266 2.20 -14.01 -1.85
C ILE A 266 2.44 -12.96 -0.77
N ASN A 267 3.70 -12.76 -0.37
CA ASN A 267 4.11 -11.69 0.54
C ASN A 267 4.26 -10.32 -0.15
N ASP A 268 4.23 -10.24 -1.48
CA ASP A 268 4.28 -8.95 -2.17
C ASP A 268 2.88 -8.33 -2.19
N CYS A 269 2.70 -7.23 -1.48
CA CYS A 269 1.48 -6.42 -1.46
C CYS A 269 1.61 -5.31 -2.52
N PRO A 270 0.90 -5.38 -3.65
CA PRO A 270 0.86 -4.26 -4.59
C PRO A 270 -0.02 -3.15 -4.02
N THR A 271 0.46 -1.91 -4.09
CA THR A 271 -0.24 -0.74 -3.53
C THR A 271 -0.53 0.32 -4.59
N PHE A 272 0.17 0.27 -5.72
CA PHE A 272 -0.09 1.16 -6.85
C PHE A 272 0.31 0.49 -8.16
N TYR A 273 -0.42 0.76 -9.24
CA TYR A 273 0.04 0.43 -10.59
C TYR A 273 -0.48 1.40 -11.65
N VAL A 274 0.19 1.43 -12.81
CA VAL A 274 -0.28 2.10 -14.02
C VAL A 274 -0.94 1.07 -14.93
N SER A 275 -2.20 1.27 -15.30
CA SER A 275 -2.91 0.34 -16.18
C SER A 275 -2.35 0.39 -17.60
N GLN A 276 -2.13 -0.79 -18.17
CA GLN A 276 -1.74 -0.95 -19.58
C GLN A 276 -2.90 -0.80 -20.55
N THR A 277 -4.13 -0.56 -20.11
CA THR A 277 -5.28 -0.44 -21.02
C THR A 277 -5.61 1.01 -21.36
N ASP A 278 -5.52 1.89 -20.37
CA ASP A 278 -5.91 3.29 -20.46
C ASP A 278 -4.86 4.27 -19.89
N ASN A 279 -3.72 3.75 -19.43
CA ASN A 279 -2.65 4.53 -18.77
C ASN A 279 -3.12 5.25 -17.49
N SER A 280 -4.23 4.82 -16.90
CA SER A 280 -4.72 5.33 -15.63
C SER A 280 -3.81 4.89 -14.48
N HIS A 281 -3.76 5.73 -13.46
CA HIS A 281 -3.10 5.43 -12.20
C HIS A 281 -4.10 4.81 -11.24
N ALA A 282 -3.77 3.64 -10.69
CA ALA A 282 -4.62 2.93 -9.74
C ALA A 282 -3.93 2.84 -8.37
N ASP A 283 -4.47 3.58 -7.40
CA ASP A 283 -4.18 3.37 -5.99
C ASP A 283 -4.96 2.15 -5.50
N ILE A 284 -4.21 1.15 -5.04
CA ILE A 284 -4.72 -0.09 -4.48
C ILE A 284 -4.12 -0.35 -3.10
N SER A 285 -3.77 0.71 -2.37
CA SER A 285 -3.20 0.62 -1.02
C SER A 285 -4.10 -0.11 -0.03
N PHE A 286 -5.41 -0.15 -0.28
CA PHE A 286 -6.37 -1.01 0.44
C PHE A 286 -5.94 -2.49 0.51
N MET A 287 -5.05 -2.94 -0.40
CA MET A 287 -4.46 -4.26 -0.38
C MET A 287 -3.74 -4.62 0.93
N PHE A 288 -3.30 -3.64 1.74
CA PHE A 288 -2.78 -3.94 3.08
C PHE A 288 -3.83 -4.64 3.98
N ALA A 289 -5.13 -4.38 3.78
CA ALA A 289 -6.21 -5.05 4.50
C ALA A 289 -6.30 -6.56 4.19
N ALA A 290 -5.70 -7.02 3.08
CA ALA A 290 -5.59 -8.44 2.76
C ALA A 290 -4.65 -9.21 3.71
N TYR A 291 -3.71 -8.50 4.34
CA TYR A 291 -2.74 -9.08 5.28
C TYR A 291 -3.23 -9.06 6.72
N VAL A 292 -4.35 -8.38 7.00
CA VAL A 292 -5.10 -8.52 8.24
C VAL A 292 -5.86 -9.85 8.18
N ASN A 293 -5.58 -10.77 9.10
CA ASN A 293 -6.16 -12.11 9.13
C ASN A 293 -6.67 -12.47 10.53
N GLU A 294 -7.88 -12.00 10.83
CA GLU A 294 -8.64 -12.25 12.06
C GLU A 294 -8.96 -13.73 12.32
N SER A 295 -8.81 -14.59 11.31
CA SER A 295 -9.03 -16.04 11.42
C SER A 295 -7.74 -16.82 11.66
N HIS A 296 -6.60 -16.14 11.82
CA HIS A 296 -5.32 -16.80 11.96
C HIS A 296 -5.20 -17.55 13.30
N PRO A 297 -4.82 -18.86 13.31
CA PRO A 297 -4.85 -19.69 14.52
C PRO A 297 -3.81 -19.28 15.58
N MET A 298 -2.80 -18.48 15.25
CA MET A 298 -1.86 -17.96 16.25
C MET A 298 -2.44 -16.83 17.09
N ILE A 299 -3.54 -16.18 16.66
CA ILE A 299 -4.17 -15.11 17.43
C ILE A 299 -4.63 -15.64 18.80
N ASP A 300 -5.25 -16.82 18.85
CA ASP A 300 -5.71 -17.42 20.10
C ASP A 300 -4.57 -17.61 21.12
N ARG A 301 -3.35 -17.90 20.64
CA ARG A 301 -2.17 -18.02 21.51
C ARG A 301 -1.74 -16.66 22.06
N ILE A 302 -1.83 -15.61 21.25
CA ILE A 302 -1.50 -14.24 21.68
C ILE A 302 -2.52 -13.76 22.69
N LEU A 303 -3.81 -13.98 22.45
CA LEU A 303 -4.88 -13.65 23.39
C LEU A 303 -4.69 -14.37 24.74
N GLN A 304 -4.31 -15.66 24.72
CA GLN A 304 -3.95 -16.39 25.94
C GLN A 304 -2.75 -15.76 26.67
N ASP A 305 -1.72 -15.31 25.95
CA ASP A 305 -0.56 -14.66 26.55
C ASP A 305 -0.90 -13.27 27.09
N ALA A 306 -1.81 -12.55 26.44
CA ALA A 306 -2.35 -11.27 26.90
C ALA A 306 -3.17 -11.42 28.18
N LEU A 307 -4.01 -12.45 28.32
CA LEU A 307 -4.71 -12.72 29.59
C LEU A 307 -3.76 -13.03 30.75
N LYS A 308 -2.59 -13.63 30.48
CA LYS A 308 -1.56 -13.88 31.51
C LYS A 308 -0.93 -12.59 32.04
N THR A 309 -1.07 -11.46 31.36
CA THR A 309 -0.62 -10.16 31.85
C THR A 309 -1.43 -9.68 33.05
N ARG A 310 -2.69 -10.15 33.19
CA ARG A 310 -3.68 -9.73 34.19
C ARG A 310 -4.08 -8.25 34.11
N ILE A 311 -3.76 -7.57 33.00
CA ILE A 311 -4.25 -6.21 32.71
C ILE A 311 -5.78 -6.26 32.54
N VAL A 312 -6.28 -7.21 31.75
CA VAL A 312 -7.71 -7.49 31.57
C VAL A 312 -8.07 -8.91 32.03
N LYS A 313 -9.36 -9.12 32.36
CA LYS A 313 -9.91 -10.44 32.75
C LYS A 313 -10.47 -11.22 31.56
N GLY A 314 -10.72 -10.56 30.44
CA GLY A 314 -11.31 -11.09 29.22
C GLY A 314 -11.19 -10.07 28.10
N PHE A 315 -11.57 -10.47 26.89
CA PHE A 315 -11.73 -9.55 25.76
C PHE A 315 -13.21 -9.41 25.46
N THR A 316 -13.73 -8.21 25.62
CA THR A 316 -15.16 -7.87 25.51
C THR A 316 -15.44 -6.97 24.31
N GLY A 317 -14.41 -6.53 23.57
CA GLY A 317 -14.56 -5.54 22.52
C GLY A 317 -15.21 -4.29 23.10
N TYR A 318 -16.33 -3.87 22.51
CA TYR A 318 -17.09 -2.68 22.91
C TYR A 318 -18.16 -2.91 24.00
N GLN A 319 -18.34 -4.13 24.52
CA GLN A 319 -19.48 -4.43 25.42
C GLN A 319 -19.50 -3.66 26.76
N SER A 320 -18.37 -3.08 27.17
CA SER A 320 -18.31 -2.23 28.37
C SER A 320 -18.88 -0.83 28.15
N GLU A 321 -19.02 -0.39 26.90
CA GLU A 321 -19.33 1.00 26.53
C GLU A 321 -18.33 2.02 27.13
N ASP A 322 -17.11 1.57 27.42
CA ASP A 322 -16.04 2.36 28.03
C ASP A 322 -14.76 2.25 27.20
N GLY A 323 -14.35 3.37 26.59
CA GLY A 323 -13.14 3.47 25.78
C GLY A 323 -11.86 3.13 26.55
N ASN A 324 -11.82 3.34 27.87
CA ASN A 324 -10.67 2.95 28.68
C ASN A 324 -10.51 1.42 28.76
N GLU A 325 -11.63 0.67 28.76
CA GLU A 325 -11.56 -0.79 28.72
C GLU A 325 -11.09 -1.29 27.34
N VAL A 326 -11.41 -0.58 26.26
CA VAL A 326 -10.82 -0.85 24.93
C VAL A 326 -9.31 -0.63 24.97
N ILE A 327 -8.85 0.50 25.51
CA ILE A 327 -7.42 0.82 25.68
C ILE A 327 -6.72 -0.27 26.53
N ASN A 328 -7.33 -0.73 27.63
CA ASN A 328 -6.78 -1.81 28.46
C ASN A 328 -6.66 -3.14 27.71
N GLN A 329 -7.63 -3.49 26.86
CA GLN A 329 -7.57 -4.68 26.01
C GLN A 329 -6.41 -4.59 25.01
N VAL A 330 -6.24 -3.43 24.36
CA VAL A 330 -5.12 -3.17 23.43
C VAL A 330 -3.79 -3.22 24.18
N PHE A 331 -3.71 -2.61 25.37
CA PHE A 331 -2.51 -2.61 26.21
C PHE A 331 -2.10 -4.03 26.65
N ALA A 332 -3.08 -4.89 26.96
CA ALA A 332 -2.82 -6.30 27.28
C ALA A 332 -2.19 -7.06 26.10
N ILE A 333 -2.68 -6.80 24.89
CA ILE A 333 -2.16 -7.37 23.63
C ILE A 333 -0.75 -6.85 23.36
N TRP A 334 -0.57 -5.53 23.40
CA TRP A 334 0.73 -4.86 23.28
C TRP A 334 1.75 -5.48 24.22
N THR A 335 1.42 -5.57 25.51
CA THR A 335 2.29 -6.16 26.54
C THR A 335 2.63 -7.63 26.26
N ALA A 336 1.69 -8.41 25.72
CA ALA A 336 1.97 -9.80 25.34
C ALA A 336 2.95 -9.88 24.17
N LEU A 337 2.81 -9.01 23.16
CA LEU A 337 3.71 -8.94 22.01
C LEU A 337 5.10 -8.43 22.41
N GLN A 338 5.20 -7.44 23.31
CA GLN A 338 6.47 -7.00 23.90
C GLN A 338 7.20 -8.16 24.58
N LYS A 339 6.49 -8.99 25.36
CA LYS A 339 7.07 -10.18 26.02
C LYS A 339 7.56 -11.25 25.05
N LYS A 340 7.08 -11.26 23.80
CA LYS A 340 7.60 -12.12 22.73
C LYS A 340 8.88 -11.58 22.08
N GLY A 341 9.25 -10.33 22.36
CA GLY A 341 10.51 -9.74 21.91
C GLY A 341 10.54 -9.42 20.41
N ILE A 342 9.39 -9.08 19.82
CA ILE A 342 9.33 -8.59 18.43
C ILE A 342 10.16 -7.31 18.33
N LYS A 343 11.03 -7.24 17.32
CA LYS A 343 11.89 -6.09 17.04
C LYS A 343 11.59 -5.48 15.68
N TYR A 344 11.83 -4.19 15.54
CA TYR A 344 11.70 -3.52 14.26
C TYR A 344 12.70 -4.06 13.22
N SER A 345 12.24 -4.27 11.98
CA SER A 345 13.04 -4.77 10.85
C SER A 345 12.53 -4.18 9.54
N SER A 346 13.23 -3.18 8.99
CA SER A 346 12.85 -2.45 7.75
C SER A 346 13.08 -3.24 6.46
N ILE A 347 12.72 -4.52 6.45
CA ILE A 347 12.74 -5.35 5.24
C ILE A 347 11.40 -5.17 4.56
N THR A 348 11.41 -4.42 3.46
CA THR A 348 10.23 -4.10 2.64
C THR A 348 10.41 -4.49 1.17
N THR A 349 11.63 -4.90 0.77
CA THR A 349 11.97 -5.21 -0.61
C THR A 349 11.08 -6.32 -1.16
N PRO A 350 10.27 -6.05 -2.20
CA PRO A 350 9.41 -7.06 -2.80
C PRO A 350 10.25 -8.08 -3.59
N SER A 351 9.62 -9.20 -3.96
CA SER A 351 10.33 -10.33 -4.55
C SER A 351 10.94 -10.07 -5.95
N ALA A 352 10.51 -9.01 -6.64
CA ALA A 352 11.12 -8.51 -7.87
C ALA A 352 10.80 -7.01 -8.11
N TYR A 353 11.52 -6.37 -9.01
CA TYR A 353 11.28 -4.96 -9.38
C TYR A 353 10.29 -4.85 -10.56
N SER A 354 9.51 -3.77 -10.59
CA SER A 354 8.73 -3.33 -11.75
C SER A 354 8.74 -1.80 -11.81
N GLU A 355 8.73 -1.24 -13.02
CA GLU A 355 8.66 0.21 -13.22
C GLU A 355 7.22 0.75 -13.10
N ASN A 356 6.21 -0.10 -13.34
CA ASN A 356 4.81 0.30 -13.41
C ASN A 356 3.97 -0.20 -12.23
N VAL A 357 4.60 -0.87 -11.25
CA VAL A 357 3.92 -1.40 -10.07
C VAL A 357 4.75 -1.12 -8.82
N PHE A 358 4.15 -0.43 -7.87
CA PHE A 358 4.70 -0.31 -6.53
C PHE A 358 4.16 -1.43 -5.65
N ALA A 359 5.06 -2.14 -4.99
CA ALA A 359 4.72 -3.23 -4.09
C ALA A 359 5.71 -3.30 -2.94
N GLN A 360 5.24 -3.74 -1.78
CA GLN A 360 6.05 -3.97 -0.60
C GLN A 360 5.93 -5.42 -0.14
N ASN A 361 7.04 -6.00 0.34
CA ASN A 361 6.99 -7.25 1.08
C ASN A 361 6.36 -7.04 2.47
N VAL A 362 5.30 -7.78 2.75
CA VAL A 362 4.60 -7.81 4.03
C VAL A 362 4.69 -9.21 4.61
N ARG A 363 5.20 -9.32 5.84
CA ARG A 363 5.25 -10.59 6.58
C ARG A 363 3.87 -10.94 7.11
N PHE A 364 3.52 -12.21 7.03
CA PHE A 364 2.33 -12.73 7.70
C PHE A 364 2.54 -12.85 9.21
N ILE A 365 1.43 -13.01 9.94
CA ILE A 365 1.38 -13.13 11.41
C ILE A 365 2.40 -14.16 11.91
N GLU A 366 2.42 -15.35 11.32
CA GLU A 366 3.33 -16.42 11.71
C GLU A 366 4.80 -16.09 11.43
N GLU A 367 5.09 -15.38 10.35
CA GLU A 367 6.46 -14.99 9.98
C GLU A 367 6.97 -13.94 10.99
N SER A 368 6.17 -12.91 11.28
CA SER A 368 6.51 -11.88 12.27
C SER A 368 6.73 -12.45 13.67
N LEU A 369 5.91 -13.41 14.08
CA LEU A 369 6.02 -14.05 15.39
C LEU A 369 7.17 -15.06 15.46
N ASN A 370 7.40 -15.86 14.42
CA ASN A 370 8.46 -16.88 14.42
C ASN A 370 9.85 -16.26 14.33
N PHE A 371 10.01 -15.18 13.56
CA PHE A 371 11.28 -14.48 13.41
C PHE A 371 11.47 -13.32 14.40
N THR A 372 10.45 -13.02 15.22
CA THR A 372 10.44 -11.91 16.18
C THR A 372 10.83 -10.58 15.54
N GLN A 373 10.33 -10.33 14.32
CA GLN A 373 10.68 -9.17 13.51
C GLN A 373 9.45 -8.64 12.78
N ALA A 374 9.28 -7.32 12.76
CA ALA A 374 8.20 -6.65 12.04
C ALA A 374 8.69 -5.29 11.52
N ASN A 375 8.35 -4.91 10.29
CA ASN A 375 8.35 -3.50 9.87
C ASN A 375 7.04 -2.81 10.35
N CYS A 376 6.85 -1.54 9.99
CA CYS A 376 5.66 -0.76 10.35
C CYS A 376 4.36 -1.43 9.87
N VAL A 377 4.33 -1.90 8.62
CA VAL A 377 3.17 -2.60 8.05
C VAL A 377 2.94 -3.96 8.73
N ASP A 378 3.99 -4.78 8.89
CA ASP A 378 3.92 -6.09 9.54
C ASP A 378 3.32 -5.99 10.96
N GLY A 379 3.74 -4.95 11.71
CA GLY A 379 3.26 -4.65 13.05
C GLY A 379 1.79 -4.24 13.06
N CYS A 380 1.42 -3.32 12.17
CA CYS A 380 0.04 -2.84 12.04
C CYS A 380 -0.91 -3.98 11.67
N VAL A 381 -0.61 -4.77 10.64
CA VAL A 381 -1.49 -5.87 10.21
C VAL A 381 -1.56 -6.99 11.26
N LEU A 382 -0.48 -7.27 11.99
CA LEU A 382 -0.47 -8.23 13.09
C LEU A 382 -1.44 -7.80 14.21
N ILE A 383 -1.32 -6.56 14.70
CA ILE A 383 -2.15 -6.08 15.81
C ILE A 383 -3.59 -5.88 15.33
N ALA A 384 -3.82 -5.30 14.14
CA ALA A 384 -5.15 -5.18 13.54
C ALA A 384 -5.88 -6.53 13.46
N SER A 385 -5.18 -7.60 13.09
CA SER A 385 -5.77 -8.95 13.03
C SER A 385 -6.30 -9.42 14.37
N ILE A 386 -5.59 -9.09 15.46
CA ILE A 386 -5.97 -9.46 16.82
C ILE A 386 -7.14 -8.59 17.29
N LEU A 387 -7.09 -7.27 17.03
CA LEU A 387 -8.17 -6.34 17.42
C LEU A 387 -9.49 -6.70 16.74
N TYR A 388 -9.47 -6.89 15.42
CA TYR A 388 -10.68 -7.25 14.68
C TYR A 388 -11.26 -8.58 15.15
N LYS A 389 -10.40 -9.56 15.51
CA LYS A 389 -10.84 -10.84 16.09
C LYS A 389 -11.60 -10.70 17.42
N ILE A 390 -11.25 -9.71 18.25
CA ILE A 390 -11.92 -9.48 19.53
C ILE A 390 -13.05 -8.46 19.47
N GLY A 391 -13.46 -8.04 18.26
CA GLY A 391 -14.55 -7.11 18.05
C GLY A 391 -14.18 -5.65 18.32
N ILE A 392 -12.90 -5.29 18.22
CA ILE A 392 -12.44 -3.89 18.14
C ILE A 392 -12.10 -3.63 16.68
N ASN A 393 -12.77 -2.65 16.07
CA ASN A 393 -12.58 -2.29 14.67
C ASN A 393 -11.26 -1.50 14.50
N PRO A 394 -10.28 -2.03 13.75
CA PRO A 394 -9.06 -1.32 13.42
C PRO A 394 -9.12 -0.68 12.04
N PHE A 395 -8.26 0.29 11.82
CA PHE A 395 -7.96 0.87 10.51
C PHE A 395 -6.45 1.08 10.37
N LEU A 396 -5.94 1.05 9.15
CA LEU A 396 -4.53 1.31 8.89
C LEU A 396 -4.39 2.75 8.42
N VAL A 397 -3.40 3.47 8.96
CA VAL A 397 -3.09 4.83 8.51
C VAL A 397 -1.74 4.83 7.82
N LEU A 398 -1.77 5.09 6.52
CA LEU A 398 -0.59 5.21 5.67
C LEU A 398 -0.23 6.68 5.51
N VAL A 399 1.04 7.00 5.72
CA VAL A 399 1.66 8.29 5.40
C VAL A 399 2.92 8.02 4.56
N PRO A 400 3.55 9.04 3.94
CA PRO A 400 4.76 8.83 3.16
C PRO A 400 5.84 8.06 3.93
N GLY A 401 6.11 6.83 3.48
CA GLY A 401 7.17 5.98 4.02
C GLY A 401 6.87 5.31 5.36
N HIS A 402 5.67 5.43 5.91
CA HIS A 402 5.34 4.91 7.24
C HIS A 402 3.88 4.51 7.40
N MET A 403 3.61 3.63 8.37
CA MET A 403 2.25 3.19 8.69
C MET A 403 2.08 3.00 10.19
N TYR A 404 0.99 3.53 10.74
CA TYR A 404 0.55 3.30 12.10
C TYR A 404 -0.85 2.68 12.13
N LEU A 405 -1.18 2.07 13.26
CA LEU A 405 -2.46 1.39 13.46
C LEU A 405 -3.44 2.34 14.14
N GLY A 406 -4.61 2.54 13.56
CA GLY A 406 -5.75 3.12 14.24
C GLY A 406 -6.75 2.09 14.73
N PHE A 407 -7.49 2.43 15.77
CA PHE A 407 -8.61 1.64 16.26
C PHE A 407 -9.67 2.53 16.90
N TYR A 408 -10.93 2.13 16.77
CA TYR A 408 -12.05 2.85 17.41
C TYR A 408 -12.21 2.41 18.86
N LEU A 409 -12.59 3.36 19.73
CA LEU A 409 -12.86 3.15 21.15
C LEU A 409 -14.33 2.79 21.44
N ASP A 410 -15.19 2.91 20.44
CA ASP A 410 -16.62 2.63 20.54
C ASP A 410 -17.16 1.97 19.26
N GLU A 411 -18.36 1.40 19.37
CA GLU A 411 -19.03 0.69 18.27
C GLU A 411 -19.53 1.62 17.15
N ASN A 412 -19.74 2.90 17.46
CA ASN A 412 -20.24 3.90 16.52
C ASN A 412 -19.13 4.53 15.67
N SER A 413 -17.86 4.21 15.97
CA SER A 413 -16.67 4.76 15.31
C SER A 413 -16.51 6.27 15.53
N GLU A 414 -16.93 6.79 16.69
CA GLU A 414 -16.88 8.22 17.02
C GLU A 414 -15.54 8.65 17.62
N ASN A 415 -14.89 7.74 18.37
CA ASN A 415 -13.62 8.02 19.05
C ASN A 415 -12.53 7.07 18.56
N ILE A 416 -11.33 7.61 18.35
CA ILE A 416 -10.18 6.86 17.82
C ILE A 416 -8.99 6.93 18.77
N CYS A 417 -8.13 5.93 18.66
CA CYS A 417 -6.74 5.98 19.11
C CYS A 417 -5.83 5.48 18.00
N LEU A 418 -4.58 5.94 18.03
CA LEU A 418 -3.54 5.53 17.10
C LEU A 418 -2.40 4.89 17.88
N LEU A 419 -1.72 3.94 17.26
CA LEU A 419 -0.66 3.16 17.88
C LEU A 419 0.51 3.01 16.92
N GLU A 420 1.63 3.63 17.27
CA GLU A 420 2.91 3.47 16.60
C GLU A 420 3.51 2.09 16.90
N THR A 421 3.23 1.12 16.01
CA THR A 421 3.62 -0.27 16.23
C THR A 421 5.13 -0.51 16.18
N THR A 422 5.92 0.41 15.61
CA THR A 422 7.38 0.28 15.58
C THR A 422 8.03 0.50 16.95
N MET A 423 7.36 1.24 17.85
CA MET A 423 7.81 1.51 19.23
C MET A 423 7.62 0.32 20.18
N LEU A 424 7.11 -0.82 19.68
CA LEU A 424 6.86 -2.03 20.47
C LEU A 424 8.10 -2.51 21.25
N ALA A 425 9.31 -2.29 20.72
CA ALA A 425 10.56 -2.70 21.36
C ALA A 425 11.28 -1.60 22.16
N GLU A 426 10.76 -0.36 22.17
CA GLU A 426 11.51 0.82 22.61
C GLU A 426 11.28 1.19 24.09
N GLY A 427 10.14 0.80 24.65
CA GLY A 427 9.79 1.04 26.05
C GLY A 427 8.94 -0.07 26.66
N LYS A 428 8.48 0.11 27.90
CA LYS A 428 7.66 -0.87 28.63
C LYS A 428 6.75 -0.17 29.64
N GLY A 429 5.67 -0.85 29.99
CA GLY A 429 4.74 -0.38 31.02
C GLY A 429 3.62 0.47 30.44
N GLU A 430 2.69 0.81 31.31
CA GLU A 430 1.45 1.49 30.95
C GLU A 430 1.69 2.96 30.57
N ASP A 431 2.52 3.67 31.34
CA ASP A 431 2.88 5.07 31.06
C ASP A 431 3.46 5.23 29.65
N PHE A 432 4.41 4.36 29.28
CA PHE A 432 4.99 4.36 27.93
C PHE A 432 3.95 4.04 26.86
N PHE A 433 3.03 3.11 27.12
CA PHE A 433 1.98 2.79 26.16
C PHE A 433 1.06 4.00 25.92
N HIS A 434 0.65 4.70 26.97
CA HIS A 434 -0.15 5.93 26.83
C HIS A 434 0.61 7.07 26.14
N GLU A 435 1.92 7.20 26.40
CA GLU A 435 2.80 8.13 25.68
C GLU A 435 2.80 7.85 24.17
N VAL A 436 2.97 6.58 23.78
CA VAL A 436 2.91 6.15 22.37
C VAL A 436 1.54 6.47 21.74
N LEU A 437 0.43 6.21 22.45
CA LEU A 437 -0.91 6.53 21.94
C LEU A 437 -1.07 8.04 21.69
N LYS A 438 -0.60 8.86 22.63
CA LYS A 438 -0.66 10.32 22.55
C LYS A 438 0.16 10.84 21.36
N GLU A 439 1.42 10.45 21.25
CA GLU A 439 2.29 10.90 20.15
C GLU A 439 1.75 10.48 18.77
N SER A 440 1.20 9.26 18.68
CA SER A 440 0.61 8.75 17.44
C SER A 440 -0.62 9.56 17.02
N LEU A 441 -1.46 9.97 17.98
CA LEU A 441 -2.62 10.81 17.72
C LEU A 441 -2.21 12.23 17.30
N GLU A 442 -1.24 12.83 17.98
CA GLU A 442 -0.72 14.15 17.61
C GLU A 442 -0.14 14.17 16.17
N GLU A 443 0.52 13.09 15.75
CA GLU A 443 1.05 12.98 14.38
C GLU A 443 -0.07 12.78 13.34
N TYR A 444 -1.13 12.03 13.68
CA TYR A 444 -2.31 11.91 12.85
C TYR A 444 -3.01 13.25 12.66
N GLU A 445 -3.25 14.00 13.74
CA GLU A 445 -3.94 15.30 13.73
C GLU A 445 -3.19 16.33 12.87
N LYS A 446 -1.84 16.33 12.88
CA LYS A 446 -1.03 17.18 11.99
C LYS A 446 -1.27 16.92 10.50
N ASN A 447 -1.77 15.74 10.14
CA ASN A 447 -2.00 15.30 8.77
C ASN A 447 -3.48 15.10 8.44
N GLU A 448 -4.40 15.41 9.35
CA GLU A 448 -5.85 15.15 9.22
C GLU A 448 -6.43 15.73 7.92
N GLU A 449 -6.08 16.98 7.59
CA GLU A 449 -6.56 17.64 6.38
C GLU A 449 -6.17 16.88 5.10
N LYS A 450 -5.04 16.17 5.08
CA LYS A 450 -4.58 15.40 3.92
C LYS A 450 -5.37 14.12 3.74
N PHE A 451 -5.75 13.46 4.85
CA PHE A 451 -6.63 12.29 4.81
C PHE A 451 -8.04 12.67 4.33
N LEU A 452 -8.53 13.85 4.75
CA LEU A 452 -9.84 14.38 4.34
C LEU A 452 -9.87 14.84 2.87
N ALA A 453 -8.77 15.43 2.38
CA ALA A 453 -8.71 15.95 1.01
C ALA A 453 -8.80 14.85 -0.06
N ASP A 454 -8.42 13.61 0.28
CA ASP A 454 -8.54 12.43 -0.56
C ASP A 454 -7.99 12.59 -1.99
N ASN A 455 -6.91 13.36 -2.12
CA ASN A 455 -6.27 13.66 -3.41
C ASN A 455 -4.78 13.36 -3.42
N ASP A 456 -4.23 12.88 -2.30
CA ASP A 456 -2.84 12.47 -2.16
C ASP A 456 -2.79 10.95 -1.91
N PRO A 457 -2.30 10.15 -2.88
CA PRO A 457 -2.22 8.70 -2.72
C PRO A 457 -1.28 8.26 -1.59
N ASP A 458 -0.36 9.14 -1.14
CA ASP A 458 0.57 8.82 -0.06
C ASP A 458 -0.06 8.95 1.35
N TYR A 459 -1.29 9.47 1.46
CA TYR A 459 -2.06 9.57 2.71
C TYR A 459 -3.35 8.77 2.61
N GLN A 460 -3.42 7.63 3.31
CA GLN A 460 -4.56 6.72 3.20
C GLN A 460 -5.05 6.26 4.58
N ILE A 461 -6.37 6.18 4.73
CA ILE A 461 -7.03 5.45 5.81
C ILE A 461 -7.66 4.19 5.19
N ILE A 462 -7.32 3.03 5.74
CA ILE A 462 -7.82 1.73 5.27
C ILE A 462 -8.59 1.10 6.43
N ASP A 463 -9.90 1.33 6.47
CA ASP A 463 -10.79 0.72 7.46
C ASP A 463 -10.98 -0.77 7.16
N ILE A 464 -10.68 -1.62 8.15
CA ILE A 464 -10.69 -3.07 7.94
C ILE A 464 -12.12 -3.60 7.82
N ASP A 465 -13.07 -3.03 8.56
CA ASP A 465 -14.46 -3.47 8.50
C ASP A 465 -15.11 -3.10 7.15
N GLU A 466 -14.77 -1.91 6.63
CA GLU A 466 -15.12 -1.51 5.27
C GLU A 466 -14.49 -2.43 4.21
N ALA A 467 -13.20 -2.74 4.33
CA ALA A 467 -12.52 -3.67 3.44
C ALA A 467 -13.24 -5.02 3.37
N ARG A 468 -13.67 -5.56 4.52
CA ARG A 468 -14.46 -6.80 4.57
C ARG A 468 -15.84 -6.65 3.94
N ARG A 469 -16.54 -5.53 4.17
CA ARG A 469 -17.87 -5.26 3.57
C ARG A 469 -17.83 -5.25 2.03
N VAL A 470 -16.80 -4.64 1.44
CA VAL A 470 -16.67 -4.56 -0.02
C VAL A 470 -16.11 -5.84 -0.65
N GLY A 471 -15.65 -6.79 0.17
CA GLY A 471 -15.24 -8.12 -0.27
C GLY A 471 -13.73 -8.33 -0.39
N ILE A 472 -12.91 -7.50 0.26
CA ILE A 472 -11.47 -7.77 0.42
C ILE A 472 -11.30 -8.94 1.39
N VAL A 473 -10.87 -10.08 0.85
CA VAL A 473 -10.70 -11.33 1.61
C VAL A 473 -9.32 -11.36 2.27
N PRO A 474 -9.21 -11.75 3.55
CA PRO A 474 -7.92 -12.08 4.16
C PRO A 474 -7.18 -13.15 3.37
N ILE A 475 -5.86 -13.00 3.19
CA ILE A 475 -5.03 -14.07 2.66
C ILE A 475 -5.01 -15.21 3.66
N ALA A 476 -5.54 -16.36 3.24
CA ALA A 476 -5.67 -17.52 4.13
C ALA A 476 -4.30 -18.06 4.56
N PHE A 477 -4.23 -18.49 5.81
CA PHE A 477 -3.05 -19.17 6.33
C PHE A 477 -2.90 -20.53 5.66
N SER A 478 -1.76 -20.77 5.00
CA SER A 478 -1.38 -22.08 4.48
C SER A 478 -0.25 -22.64 5.34
N ARG A 479 -0.48 -23.82 5.93
CA ARG A 479 0.53 -24.56 6.72
C ARG A 479 1.69 -25.08 5.88
#